data_AF-A0AAW6N8T1-F1
#
_entry.id   AF-A0AAW6N8T1-F1
#
_cell.length_a   1.000
_cell.length_b   1.000
_cell.length_c   1.000
_cell.angle_alpha   90.00
_cell.angle_beta   90.00
_cell.angle_gamma   90.00
#
_symmetry.space_group_name_H-M   'P 1'
#
loop_
_entity.id
_entity.type
_entity.pdbx_description
1 polymer ?
#
loop_
_entity_poly.entity_id
_entity_poly.type
_entity_poly.pdbx_seq_one_letter_code
_entity_poly.pdbx_strand_id
1 'polypeptide(L)'
;MHILTRSVLGFSLLGLVACDELALANDPVALADLRGQKSCVAAVAAETGAANVAINTTIPVIEVQRFIVDVPGSGMWTCVTDANGKAIEIVERKNG
;
A
#
# COMPACT_ATOMS: atom_id res chain seq x y z
N MET A 1 -20.16 35.30 -31.35
CA MET A 1 -20.28 33.98 -30.68
C MET A 1 -19.10 33.13 -31.14
N HIS A 2 -18.00 33.13 -30.38
CA HIS A 2 -16.82 32.32 -30.67
C HIS A 2 -16.64 31.34 -29.53
N ILE A 3 -16.96 30.08 -29.81
CA ILE A 3 -16.83 28.95 -28.90
C ILE A 3 -15.36 28.54 -28.92
N LEU A 4 -14.61 28.90 -27.88
CA LEU A 4 -13.25 28.41 -27.67
C LEU A 4 -13.32 27.05 -26.96
N THR A 5 -13.24 25.99 -27.75
CA THR A 5 -12.95 24.62 -27.33
C THR A 5 -11.54 24.55 -26.75
N ARG A 6 -11.40 24.51 -25.42
CA ARG A 6 -10.09 24.34 -24.79
C ARG A 6 -10.18 23.65 -23.43
N SER A 7 -10.68 22.42 -23.42
CA SER A 7 -10.69 21.56 -22.22
C SER A 7 -10.33 20.10 -22.56
N VAL A 8 -9.25 19.88 -23.32
CA VAL A 8 -8.66 18.55 -23.50
C VAL A 8 -7.21 18.65 -23.08
N LEU A 9 -6.92 18.59 -21.77
CA LEU A 9 -5.58 18.38 -21.20
C LEU A 9 -5.75 18.16 -19.69
N GLY A 10 -6.42 17.06 -19.30
CA GLY A 10 -6.60 16.72 -17.88
C GLY A 10 -6.45 15.24 -17.55
N PHE A 11 -6.23 14.37 -18.54
CA PHE A 11 -6.32 12.92 -18.34
C PHE A 11 -4.97 12.19 -18.23
N SER A 12 -3.85 12.90 -18.29
CA SER A 12 -2.52 12.28 -18.43
C SER A 12 -1.81 11.92 -17.11
N LEU A 13 -2.41 12.19 -15.94
CA LEU A 13 -1.74 12.02 -14.64
C LEU A 13 -2.16 10.79 -13.83
N LEU A 14 -3.19 10.04 -14.27
CA LEU A 14 -3.69 8.87 -13.53
C LEU A 14 -2.88 7.58 -13.79
N GLY A 15 -1.88 7.60 -14.69
CA GLY A 15 -1.18 6.39 -15.14
C GLY A 15 0.01 5.94 -14.30
N LEU A 16 0.55 6.77 -13.40
CA LEU A 16 1.85 6.48 -12.77
C LEU A 16 1.79 5.52 -11.58
N VAL A 17 0.64 5.38 -10.91
CA VAL A 17 0.52 4.54 -9.70
C VAL A 17 0.35 3.04 -9.99
N ALA A 18 0.04 2.67 -11.24
CA ALA A 18 -0.15 1.28 -11.66
C ALA A 18 1.08 0.68 -12.37
N CYS A 19 2.13 1.48 -12.63
CA CYS A 19 3.31 1.01 -13.36
C CYS A 19 4.00 -0.17 -12.65
N ASP A 20 4.05 -0.15 -11.31
CA ASP A 20 4.66 -1.24 -10.54
C ASP A 20 3.89 -2.56 -10.66
N GLU A 21 2.55 -2.49 -10.70
CA GLU A 21 1.71 -3.68 -10.87
C GLU A 21 1.85 -4.27 -12.27
N LEU A 22 1.97 -3.41 -13.29
CA LEU A 22 2.20 -3.83 -14.68
C LEU A 22 3.57 -4.49 -14.86
N ALA A 23 4.60 -3.99 -14.16
CA ALA A 23 5.93 -4.60 -14.18
C ALA A 23 5.93 -6.04 -13.61
N LEU A 24 5.00 -6.34 -12.70
CA LEU A 24 4.83 -7.65 -12.06
C LEU A 24 3.67 -8.46 -12.65
N ALA A 25 3.08 -8.06 -13.77
CA ALA A 25 1.89 -8.70 -14.33
C ALA A 25 2.08 -10.20 -14.64
N ASN A 26 3.32 -10.64 -14.88
CA ASN A 26 3.66 -12.03 -15.15
C ASN A 26 4.08 -12.82 -13.90
N ASP A 27 4.19 -12.17 -12.74
CA ASP A 27 4.52 -12.79 -11.46
C ASP A 27 3.39 -12.51 -10.46
N PRO A 28 2.38 -13.39 -10.38
CA PRO A 28 1.23 -13.18 -9.52
C PRO A 28 1.58 -13.16 -8.03
N VAL A 29 2.68 -13.79 -7.62
CA VAL A 29 3.12 -13.81 -6.22
C VAL A 29 3.73 -12.47 -5.86
N ALA A 30 4.65 -11.96 -6.68
CA ALA A 30 5.24 -10.64 -6.47
C ALA A 30 4.19 -9.53 -6.56
N LEU A 31 3.20 -9.67 -7.44
CA LEU A 31 2.09 -8.73 -7.55
C LEU A 31 1.22 -8.73 -6.28
N ALA A 32 0.88 -9.91 -5.73
CA ALA A 32 0.14 -10.01 -4.48
C ALA A 32 0.93 -9.42 -3.29
N ASP A 33 2.24 -9.62 -3.25
CA ASP A 33 3.11 -9.04 -2.22
C ASP A 33 3.13 -7.50 -2.31
N LEU A 34 3.34 -6.94 -3.50
CA LEU A 34 3.30 -5.49 -3.72
C LEU A 34 1.96 -4.88 -3.30
N ARG A 35 0.85 -5.53 -3.67
CA ARG A 35 -0.50 -5.12 -3.24
C ARG A 35 -0.66 -5.20 -1.75
N GLY A 36 -0.13 -6.26 -1.14
CA GLY A 36 -0.15 -6.47 0.31
C GLY A 36 0.56 -5.35 1.05
N GLN A 37 1.76 -4.99 0.61
CA GLN A 37 2.50 -3.86 1.17
C GLN A 37 1.70 -2.55 1.06
N LYS A 38 1.18 -2.23 -0.13
CA LYS A 38 0.41 -1.00 -0.37
C LYS A 38 -0.88 -0.96 0.48
N SER A 39 -1.62 -2.08 0.55
CA SER A 39 -2.89 -2.14 1.29
C SER A 39 -2.68 -2.09 2.80
N CYS A 40 -1.61 -2.72 3.31
CA CYS A 40 -1.26 -2.67 4.74
C CYS A 40 -0.84 -1.28 5.19
N VAL A 41 0.01 -0.59 4.41
CA VAL A 41 0.37 0.81 4.69
C VAL A 41 -0.89 1.68 4.70
N ALA A 42 -1.77 1.53 3.71
CA ALA A 42 -3.01 2.29 3.64
C ALA A 42 -3.95 2.02 4.83
N ALA A 43 -4.11 0.75 5.23
CA ALA A 43 -4.96 0.37 6.35
C ALA A 43 -4.46 0.96 7.68
N VAL A 44 -3.15 0.85 7.96
CA VAL A 44 -2.56 1.40 9.19
C VAL A 44 -2.58 2.93 9.19
N ALA A 45 -2.32 3.57 8.04
CA ALA A 45 -2.43 5.03 7.93
C ALA A 45 -3.87 5.52 8.18
N ALA A 46 -4.87 4.79 7.68
CA ALA A 46 -6.28 5.10 7.91
C ALA A 46 -6.68 4.94 9.39
N GLU A 47 -6.17 3.91 10.06
CA GLU A 47 -6.45 3.65 11.49
C GLU A 47 -5.79 4.69 12.41
N THR A 48 -4.53 5.06 12.11
CA THR A 48 -3.72 5.91 12.99
C THR A 48 -3.81 7.40 12.68
N GLY A 49 -4.22 7.77 11.46
CA GLY A 49 -4.16 9.14 10.95
C GLY A 49 -2.73 9.66 10.72
N ALA A 50 -1.72 8.80 10.79
CA ALA A 50 -0.33 9.20 10.68
C ALA A 50 0.12 9.38 9.23
N ALA A 51 1.01 10.35 9.03
CA ALA A 51 1.75 10.51 7.78
C ALA A 51 3.03 9.64 7.80
N ASN A 52 3.53 9.27 6.62
CA ASN A 52 4.78 8.52 6.43
C ASN A 52 4.78 7.11 7.07
N VAL A 53 3.61 6.46 7.10
CA VAL A 53 3.50 5.03 7.41
C VAL A 53 4.21 4.22 6.33
N ALA A 54 5.00 3.23 6.73
CA ALA A 54 5.83 2.46 5.79
C ALA A 54 6.01 1.00 6.24
N ILE A 55 6.35 0.12 5.30
CA ILE A 55 6.73 -1.25 5.61
C ILE A 55 8.07 -1.26 6.36
N ASN A 56 8.11 -1.94 7.49
CA ASN A 56 9.35 -2.22 8.21
C ASN A 56 10.10 -3.34 7.49
N THR A 57 11.27 -3.02 6.94
CA THR A 57 12.14 -3.96 6.22
C THR A 57 13.29 -4.49 7.09
N THR A 58 13.37 -4.06 8.34
CA THR A 58 14.42 -4.46 9.30
C THR A 58 14.04 -5.70 10.11
N ILE A 59 12.74 -5.91 10.33
CA ILE A 59 12.22 -7.10 11.00
C ILE A 59 11.92 -8.16 9.93
N PRO A 60 12.59 -9.32 9.95
CA PRO A 60 12.31 -10.36 8.98
C PRO A 60 10.93 -10.96 9.25
N VAL A 61 10.11 -11.06 8.21
CA VAL A 61 8.82 -11.77 8.21
C VAL A 61 8.94 -12.95 7.27
N ILE A 62 8.65 -14.16 7.76
CA ILE A 62 8.75 -15.40 6.97
C ILE A 62 7.39 -15.86 6.46
N GLU A 63 6.31 -15.40 7.09
CA GLU A 63 4.94 -15.69 6.67
C GLU A 63 4.55 -14.86 5.45
N VAL A 64 4.08 -15.54 4.41
CA VAL A 64 3.41 -14.88 3.29
C VAL A 64 2.17 -14.13 3.78
N GLN A 65 1.82 -13.02 3.10
CA GLN A 65 0.65 -12.20 3.42
C GLN A 65 0.69 -11.55 4.80
N ARG A 66 1.87 -11.48 5.44
CA ARG A 66 2.08 -10.79 6.71
C ARG A 66 3.12 -9.69 6.51
N PHE A 67 2.81 -8.52 7.05
CA PHE A 67 3.68 -7.34 6.94
C PHE A 67 3.81 -6.67 8.30
N ILE A 68 5.00 -6.16 8.59
CA ILE A 68 5.20 -5.22 9.70
C ILE A 68 5.19 -3.82 9.14
N VAL A 69 4.40 -2.95 9.74
CA VAL A 69 4.22 -1.57 9.31
C VAL A 69 4.66 -0.65 10.44
N ASP A 70 5.57 0.27 10.16
CA ASP A 70 6.03 1.28 11.10
C ASP A 70 5.19 2.55 10.98
N VAL A 71 4.81 3.09 12.14
CA VAL A 71 4.21 4.41 12.27
C VAL A 71 5.17 5.31 13.05
N PRO A 72 5.76 6.34 12.41
CA PRO A 72 6.70 7.24 13.06
C PRO A 72 6.13 7.86 14.33
N GLY A 73 6.81 7.68 15.46
CA GLY A 73 6.43 8.26 16.75
C GLY A 73 5.24 7.61 17.46
N SER A 74 4.66 6.53 16.92
CA SER A 74 3.55 5.80 17.56
C SER A 74 3.91 4.36 17.89
N GLY A 75 4.38 3.58 16.92
CA GLY A 75 4.68 2.18 17.14
C GLY A 75 4.64 1.35 15.87
N MET A 76 4.66 0.03 16.05
CA MET A 76 4.64 -0.94 14.95
C MET A 76 3.30 -1.65 14.90
N TRP A 77 2.88 -2.03 13.71
CA TRP A 77 1.65 -2.76 13.45
C TRP A 77 1.96 -4.03 12.69
N THR A 78 1.23 -5.10 13.00
CA THR A 78 1.20 -6.29 12.17
C THR A 78 -0.03 -6.20 11.29
N CYS A 79 0.14 -6.40 9.99
CA CYS A 79 -0.95 -6.47 9.03
C CYS A 79 -0.96 -7.83 8.35
N VAL A 80 -2.16 -8.37 8.13
CA VAL A 80 -2.40 -9.61 7.38
C VAL A 80 -3.29 -9.31 6.18
N THR A 81 -2.97 -9.93 5.04
CA THR A 81 -3.70 -9.78 3.80
C THR A 81 -4.37 -11.08 3.38
N ASP A 82 -5.31 -10.98 2.45
CA ASP A 82 -5.78 -12.13 1.67
C ASP A 82 -4.78 -12.50 0.55
N ALA A 83 -5.11 -13.54 -0.20
CA ALA A 83 -4.29 -14.04 -1.31
C ALA A 83 -4.12 -13.05 -2.47
N ASN A 84 -4.95 -12.01 -2.55
CA ASN A 84 -4.86 -10.95 -3.57
C ASN A 84 -4.07 -9.73 -3.08
N GLY A 85 -3.56 -9.76 -1.85
CA GLY A 85 -2.84 -8.66 -1.23
C GLY A 85 -3.75 -7.57 -0.66
N LYS A 86 -5.03 -7.87 -0.37
CA LYS A 86 -5.91 -6.92 0.33
C LYS A 86 -5.80 -7.14 1.84
N ALA A 87 -5.51 -6.08 2.59
CA ALA A 87 -5.53 -6.11 4.05
C ALA A 87 -6.90 -6.57 4.60
N ILE A 88 -6.85 -7.51 5.55
CA ILE A 88 -8.02 -8.07 6.24
C ILE A 88 -7.92 -7.92 7.76
N GLU A 89 -6.72 -7.71 8.29
CA GLU A 89 -6.49 -7.54 9.72
C GLU A 89 -5.29 -6.61 9.95
N ILE A 90 -5.42 -5.70 10.92
CA ILE A 90 -4.32 -4.91 11.45
C ILE A 90 -4.36 -5.00 12.98
N VAL A 91 -3.20 -5.18 13.59
CA VAL A 91 -3.05 -5.27 15.05
C VAL A 91 -1.85 -4.45 15.48
N GLU A 92 -2.08 -3.49 16.36
CA GLU A 92 -1.01 -2.73 17.00
C GLU A 92 -0.14 -3.67 17.81
N ARG A 93 1.17 -3.64 17.56
CA ARG A 93 2.14 -4.38 18.37
C ARG A 93 2.40 -3.61 19.65
N LYS A 94 1.63 -3.92 20.67
CA LYS A 94 2.00 -3.57 22.04
C LYS A 94 3.05 -4.56 22.50
N ASN A 95 4.32 -4.28 22.19
CA ASN A 95 5.38 -4.95 22.94
C ASN A 95 5.26 -4.49 24.40
N GLY A 96 5.18 -5.45 25.32
CA GLY A 96 5.26 -5.20 26.76
C GLY A 96 6.64 -4.74 27.20
#